data_AF-A0AAX3N8X0-F1
#
_entry.id   AF-A0AAX3N8X0-F1
#
_cell.length_a   1.000
_cell.length_b   1.000
_cell.length_c   1.000
_cell.angle_alpha   90.00
_cell.angle_beta   90.00
_cell.angle_gamma   90.00
#
_symmetry.space_group_name_H-M   'P 1'
#
loop_
_entity.id
_entity.type
_entity.pdbx_description
1 polymer ?
#
loop_
_entity_poly.entity_id
_entity_poly.type
_entity_poly.pdbx_seq_one_letter_code
_entity_poly.pdbx_strand_id
1 'polypeptide(L)'
;MAKKRYRDKEVKFFVTEGELEIIDKKADAAGLDRSKYCRSMTLDGLIVKQDFKQVDDLVYEVNKIGTNINQVARRANELEHVTLDDIKYLKKQLDVIYQQIEKFYGGG
;
A
#
# COMPACT_ATOMS: atom_id res chain seq x y z
N MET A 1 -22.42 -37.86 -31.20
CA MET A 1 -22.69 -36.42 -30.93
C MET A 1 -21.83 -36.00 -29.75
N ALA A 2 -21.06 -34.92 -29.87
CA ALA A 2 -20.17 -34.47 -28.79
C ALA A 2 -20.99 -34.06 -27.56
N LYS A 3 -20.63 -34.57 -26.38
CA LYS A 3 -21.31 -34.29 -25.11
C LYS A 3 -21.16 -32.79 -24.80
N LYS A 4 -22.28 -32.05 -24.78
CA LYS A 4 -22.29 -30.61 -24.48
C LYS A 4 -21.79 -30.41 -23.04
N ARG A 5 -20.71 -29.64 -22.88
CA ARG A 5 -20.15 -29.34 -21.55
C ARG A 5 -21.13 -28.45 -20.79
N TYR A 6 -21.29 -28.71 -19.48
CA TYR A 6 -22.07 -27.83 -18.59
C TYR A 6 -21.46 -26.43 -18.45
N ARG A 7 -20.12 -26.35 -18.52
CA ARG A 7 -19.36 -25.08 -18.54
C ARG A 7 -18.73 -24.93 -19.92
N ASP A 8 -19.32 -24.07 -20.74
CA ASP A 8 -19.02 -23.89 -22.17
C ASP A 8 -18.35 -22.55 -22.50
N LYS A 9 -18.26 -21.61 -21.54
CA LYS A 9 -17.54 -20.35 -21.68
C LYS A 9 -16.07 -20.49 -21.26
N GLU A 10 -15.15 -20.03 -22.10
CA GLU A 10 -13.70 -19.98 -21.82
C GLU A 10 -13.29 -18.58 -21.35
N VAL A 11 -12.43 -18.51 -20.34
CA VAL A 11 -11.82 -17.27 -19.83
C VAL A 11 -10.31 -17.44 -19.88
N LYS A 12 -9.61 -16.52 -20.54
CA LYS A 12 -8.14 -16.51 -20.68
C LYS A 12 -7.57 -15.28 -19.98
N PHE A 13 -6.46 -15.46 -19.28
CA PHE A 13 -5.67 -14.39 -18.70
C PHE A 13 -4.19 -14.73 -18.85
N PHE A 14 -3.36 -13.71 -18.94
CA PHE A 14 -1.92 -13.86 -19.06
C PHE A 14 -1.30 -14.00 -17.66
N VAL A 15 -0.32 -14.88 -17.55
CA VAL A 15 0.51 -15.07 -16.36
C VAL A 15 1.96 -15.26 -16.80
N THR A 16 2.87 -14.86 -15.94
CA THR A 16 4.27 -15.26 -16.02
C THR A 16 4.42 -16.75 -15.64
N GLU A 17 5.57 -17.33 -15.96
CA GLU A 17 5.89 -18.72 -15.60
C GLU A 17 5.84 -18.94 -14.07
N GLY A 18 6.41 -18.01 -13.29
CA GLY A 18 6.38 -18.07 -11.83
C GLY A 18 4.97 -17.94 -11.25
N GLU A 19 4.13 -17.07 -11.81
CA GLU A 19 2.72 -16.95 -11.38
C GLU A 19 1.94 -18.24 -11.68
N LEU A 20 2.19 -18.88 -12.83
CA LEU A 20 1.57 -20.17 -13.17
C LEU A 20 1.95 -21.26 -12.17
N GLU A 21 3.24 -21.38 -11.83
CA GLU A 21 3.70 -22.33 -10.82
C GLU A 21 3.05 -22.11 -9.46
N ILE A 22 2.90 -20.86 -9.03
CA ILE A 22 2.26 -20.52 -7.76
C ILE A 22 0.79 -20.92 -7.79
N ILE A 23 0.08 -20.65 -8.90
CA ILE A 23 -1.32 -21.06 -9.07
C ILE A 23 -1.44 -22.57 -8.97
N ASP A 24 -0.55 -23.33 -9.62
CA ASP A 24 -0.57 -24.79 -9.59
C ASP A 24 -0.28 -25.34 -8.21
N LYS A 25 0.78 -24.86 -7.54
CA LYS A 25 1.11 -25.27 -6.17
C LYS A 25 -0.05 -25.01 -5.20
N LYS A 26 -0.75 -23.88 -5.34
CA LYS A 26 -1.92 -23.56 -4.50
C LYS A 26 -3.13 -24.44 -4.84
N ALA A 27 -3.36 -24.73 -6.12
CA ALA A 27 -4.42 -25.63 -6.55
C ALA A 27 -4.19 -27.06 -6.01
N ASP A 28 -2.96 -27.56 -6.13
CA ASP A 28 -2.54 -28.86 -5.63
C ASP A 28 -2.67 -28.94 -4.10
N ALA A 29 -2.23 -27.91 -3.38
CA ALA A 29 -2.38 -27.82 -1.92
C ALA A 29 -3.86 -27.81 -1.49
N ALA A 30 -4.76 -27.27 -2.30
CA ALA A 30 -6.19 -27.31 -2.08
C ALA A 30 -6.86 -28.63 -2.54
N GLY A 31 -6.11 -29.52 -3.21
CA GLY A 31 -6.64 -30.75 -3.80
C GLY A 31 -7.63 -30.50 -4.96
N LEU A 32 -7.45 -29.38 -5.68
CA LEU A 32 -8.33 -28.95 -6.76
C LEU A 32 -7.57 -28.90 -8.08
N ASP A 33 -8.26 -29.21 -9.18
CA ASP A 33 -7.73 -28.86 -10.49
C ASP A 33 -7.63 -27.32 -10.65
N ARG A 34 -6.68 -26.86 -11.47
CA ARG A 34 -6.44 -25.43 -11.72
C ARG A 34 -7.72 -24.67 -12.09
N SER A 35 -8.59 -25.24 -12.93
CA SER A 35 -9.81 -24.57 -13.39
C SER A 35 -10.85 -24.42 -12.27
N LYS A 36 -10.95 -25.41 -11.38
CA LYS A 36 -11.81 -25.38 -10.19
C LYS A 36 -11.24 -24.43 -9.15
N TYR A 37 -9.93 -24.48 -8.89
CA TYR A 37 -9.24 -23.57 -7.98
C TYR A 37 -9.42 -22.11 -8.41
N CYS A 38 -9.06 -21.76 -9.65
CA CYS A 38 -9.21 -20.40 -10.15
C CYS A 38 -10.66 -19.93 -10.10
N ARG A 39 -11.63 -20.80 -10.47
CA ARG A 39 -13.05 -20.43 -10.40
C ARG A 39 -13.51 -20.15 -8.97
N SER A 40 -13.16 -21.02 -8.01
CA SER A 40 -13.49 -20.80 -6.61
C SER A 40 -12.83 -19.55 -6.05
N MET A 41 -11.58 -19.29 -6.39
CA MET A 41 -10.90 -18.06 -5.97
C MET A 41 -11.50 -16.80 -6.61
N THR A 42 -11.93 -16.84 -7.87
CA THR A 42 -12.56 -15.68 -8.52
C THR A 42 -14.00 -15.44 -8.07
N LEU A 43 -14.76 -16.49 -7.73
CA LEU A 43 -16.16 -16.37 -7.30
C LEU A 43 -16.30 -16.14 -5.79
N ASP A 44 -15.55 -16.90 -5.00
CA ASP A 44 -15.68 -16.98 -3.54
C ASP A 44 -14.54 -16.24 -2.81
N GLY A 45 -13.47 -15.87 -3.52
CA GLY A 45 -12.33 -15.18 -2.94
C GLY A 45 -12.69 -13.76 -2.49
N LEU A 46 -12.26 -13.41 -1.27
CA LEU A 46 -12.27 -12.04 -0.79
C LEU A 46 -11.17 -11.24 -1.47
N ILE A 47 -11.55 -10.24 -2.26
CA ILE A 47 -10.62 -9.21 -2.73
C ILE A 47 -10.46 -8.20 -1.60
N VAL A 48 -9.33 -8.27 -0.88
CA VAL A 48 -8.97 -7.23 0.09
C VAL A 48 -8.36 -6.07 -0.68
N LYS A 49 -9.17 -5.04 -0.92
CA LYS A 49 -8.66 -3.75 -1.40
C LYS A 49 -8.04 -3.02 -0.21
N GLN A 50 -6.72 -3.07 -0.09
CA GLN A 50 -6.01 -2.22 0.86
C GLN A 50 -5.98 -0.80 0.28
N ASP A 51 -6.79 0.10 0.85
CA ASP A 51 -6.74 1.53 0.55
C ASP A 51 -5.62 2.17 1.38
N PHE A 52 -4.46 2.34 0.76
CA PHE A 52 -3.29 2.95 1.40
C PHE A 52 -3.27 4.47 1.32
N LYS A 53 -4.33 5.13 0.84
CA LYS A 53 -4.34 6.58 0.67
C LYS A 53 -3.98 7.34 1.95
N GLN A 54 -4.42 6.86 3.10
CA GLN A 54 -4.09 7.48 4.38
C GLN A 54 -2.60 7.34 4.76
N VAL A 55 -1.95 6.26 4.32
CA VAL A 55 -0.51 6.05 4.50
C VAL A 55 0.27 6.97 3.55
N ASP A 56 -0.18 7.13 2.31
CA ASP A 56 0.42 8.06 1.34
C ASP A 56 0.34 9.52 1.83
N ASP A 57 -0.80 9.93 2.40
CA ASP A 57 -1.00 11.25 2.99
C ASP A 57 -0.05 11.50 4.18
N LEU A 58 0.18 10.48 5.03
CA LEU A 58 1.13 10.56 6.13
C LEU A 58 2.57 10.70 5.63
N VAL A 59 2.96 9.89 4.63
CA VAL A 59 4.29 9.96 4.00
C VAL A 59 4.52 11.35 3.38
N TYR A 60 3.51 11.94 2.76
CA TYR A 60 3.58 13.29 2.22
C TYR A 60 3.89 14.35 3.28
N GLU A 61 3.19 14.35 4.42
CA GLU A 61 3.43 15.32 5.48
C GLU A 61 4.80 15.12 6.16
N VAL A 62 5.27 13.88 6.30
CA VAL A 62 6.65 13.59 6.77
C VAL A 62 7.70 14.18 5.82
N ASN A 63 7.54 14.01 4.50
CA ASN A 63 8.46 14.57 3.51
C ASN A 63 8.50 16.11 3.54
N LYS A 64 7.37 16.74 3.83
CA LYS A 64 7.25 18.19 3.97
C LYS A 64 8.04 18.72 5.17
N ILE A 65 8.09 17.99 6.29
CA ILE A 65 8.98 18.34 7.42
C ILE A 65 10.45 18.23 7.01
N GLY A 66 10.85 17.17 6.31
CA GLY A 66 12.24 17.05 5.83
C GLY A 66 12.66 18.27 5.00
N THR A 67 11.75 18.77 4.15
CA THR A 67 11.95 19.98 3.36
C THR A 67 12.07 21.23 4.23
N ASN A 68 11.26 21.36 5.28
CA ASN A 68 11.27 22.51 6.19
C ASN A 68 12.49 22.51 7.13
N ILE A 69 12.96 21.34 7.57
CA ILE A 69 14.23 21.17 8.28
C ILE A 69 15.40 21.63 7.40
N ASN A 70 15.41 21.23 6.13
CA ASN A 70 16.45 21.67 5.19
C ASN A 70 16.47 23.20 5.00
N GLN A 71 15.30 23.85 4.99
CA GLN A 71 15.21 25.31 4.93
C GLN A 71 15.80 25.97 6.18
N VAL A 72 15.46 25.46 7.36
CA VAL A 72 16.03 25.96 8.62
C VAL A 72 17.54 25.74 8.68
N ALA A 73 18.03 24.58 8.24
CA ALA A 73 19.47 24.29 8.20
C ALA A 73 20.21 25.24 7.24
N ARG A 74 19.65 25.52 6.06
CA ARG A 74 20.23 26.51 5.13
C ARG A 74 20.29 27.91 5.75
N ARG A 75 19.18 28.37 6.33
CA ARG A 75 19.13 29.68 6.99
C ARG A 75 20.10 29.78 8.16
N ALA A 76 20.23 28.72 8.95
CA ALA A 76 21.17 28.65 10.06
C ALA A 76 22.63 28.69 9.57
N ASN A 77 22.94 28.05 8.44
CA ASN A 77 24.25 28.14 7.81
C ASN A 77 24.53 29.54 7.26
N GLU A 78 23.52 30.24 6.73
CA GLU A 78 23.65 31.62 6.23
C GLU A 78 23.83 32.64 7.35
N LEU A 79 23.17 32.43 8.49
CA LEU A 79 23.23 33.34 9.65
C LEU A 79 24.32 32.96 10.67
N GLU A 80 24.99 31.82 10.48
CA GLU A 80 25.90 31.16 11.44
C GLU A 80 25.28 30.87 12.82
N HIS A 81 23.95 30.98 12.95
CA HIS A 81 23.22 30.68 14.17
C HIS A 81 21.78 30.25 13.87
N VAL A 82 21.20 29.46 14.79
CA VAL A 82 19.79 29.05 14.74
C VAL A 82 18.97 30.00 15.61
N THR A 83 17.86 30.52 15.08
CA THR A 83 16.99 31.38 15.87
C THR A 83 15.99 30.56 16.70
N LEU A 84 15.52 31.14 17.82
CA LEU A 84 14.44 30.52 18.60
C LEU A 84 13.15 30.35 17.80
N ASP A 85 12.91 31.21 16.82
CA ASP A 85 11.74 31.14 15.96
C ASP A 85 11.81 29.97 14.98
N ASP A 86 13.00 29.65 14.46
CA ASP A 86 13.22 28.45 13.66
C ASP A 86 12.96 27.17 14.48
N ILE A 87 13.40 27.13 15.75
CA ILE A 87 13.14 26.00 16.65
C ILE A 87 11.65 25.87 16.96
N LYS A 88 10.96 26.98 17.25
CA LYS A 88 9.51 26.98 17.49
C LYS A 88 8.72 26.53 16.26
N TYR A 89 9.14 26.97 15.07
CA TYR A 89 8.53 26.56 13.81
C TYR A 89 8.64 25.06 13.59
N LEU A 90 9.82 24.47 13.76
CA LEU A 90 10.03 23.02 13.62
C LEU A 90 9.23 22.22 14.65
N LYS A 91 9.20 22.66 15.91
CA LYS A 91 8.37 22.02 16.96
C LYS A 91 6.90 22.00 16.58
N LYS A 92 6.36 23.13 16.12
CA LYS A 92 4.96 23.23 15.70
C LYS A 92 4.63 22.27 14.55
N GLN A 93 5.55 22.05 13.63
CA GLN A 93 5.33 21.10 12.54
C GLN A 93 5.38 19.64 13.01
N LEU A 94 6.31 19.31 13.91
CA LEU A 94 6.35 17.98 14.54
C LEU A 94 5.04 17.68 15.28
N ASP A 95 4.49 18.64 16.02
CA ASP A 95 3.21 18.48 16.73
C ASP A 95 2.05 18.16 15.76
N VAL A 96 2.03 18.78 14.57
CA VAL A 96 1.02 18.50 13.54
C VAL A 96 1.11 17.05 13.04
N ILE A 97 2.34 16.54 12.82
CA ILE A 97 2.52 15.13 12.43
C ILE A 97 2.12 14.20 13.56
N TYR A 98 2.50 14.49 14.81
CA TYR A 98 2.09 13.67 15.95
C TYR A 98 0.56 13.56 16.04
N GLN A 99 -0.16 14.67 15.85
CA GLN A 99 -1.63 14.64 15.83
C GLN A 99 -2.21 13.82 14.65
N GLN A 100 -1.57 13.84 13.49
CA GLN A 100 -2.00 13.03 12.34
C GLN A 100 -1.74 11.53 12.58
N ILE A 101 -0.61 11.19 13.18
CA ILE A 101 -0.26 9.83 13.59
C ILE A 101 -1.25 9.34 14.66
N GLU A 102 -1.56 10.14 15.67
CA GLU A 102 -2.56 9.78 16.69
C GLU A 102 -3.94 9.54 16.07
N LYS A 103 -4.37 10.34 15.09
CA LYS A 103 -5.62 10.11 14.37
C LYS A 103 -5.59 8.83 13.54
N PHE A 104 -4.44 8.48 12.98
CA PHE A 104 -4.25 7.24 12.22
C PHE A 104 -4.36 6.00 13.12
N TYR A 105 -3.81 6.03 14.33
CA TYR A 105 -3.85 4.89 15.26
C TYR A 105 -5.08 4.88 16.19
N GLY A 106 -5.70 6.02 16.48
CA GLY A 106 -6.80 6.17 17.42
C GLY A 106 -8.21 5.99 16.84
N GLY A 107 -8.32 5.73 15.53
CA GLY A 107 -9.59 5.52 14.82
C GLY A 107 -9.98 4.05 14.59
N GLY A 108 -9.50 3.13 15.43
CA GLY A 108 -9.84 1.70 15.39
C GLY A 108 -11.21 1.37 15.96
#